data_AF-A0A7C8Z857-F1
#
_entry.id   AF-A0A7C8Z857-F1
#
_cell.length_a   1.000
_cell.length_b   1.000
_cell.length_c   1.000
_cell.angle_alpha   90.00
_cell.angle_beta   90.00
_cell.angle_gamma   90.00
#
_symmetry.space_group_name_H-M   'P 1'
#
loop_
_entity.id
_entity.type
_entity.pdbx_description
1 polymer ?
#
loop_
_entity_poly.entity_id
_entity_poly.type
_entity_poly.pdbx_seq_one_letter_code
_entity_poly.pdbx_strand_id
1 'polypeptide(L)'
;MSGHSYLHEEDCSMIFREIAVATQMGVHNNVHRLLACCLETKLPVLIYELVEHGCLKDILHGRQVQMAPHIGWKDRLRIAWEISHAVAYLHSAFPRPIIHRDLKPSNVLL
;
A
#
# COMPACT_ATOMS: atom_id res chain seq x y z
N MET A 1 -10.20 -2.72 33.76
CA MET A 1 -10.24 -3.76 32.71
C MET A 1 -11.08 -3.29 31.51
N SER A 2 -10.67 -2.22 30.81
CA SER A 2 -11.40 -1.71 29.63
C SER A 2 -10.49 -1.33 28.45
N GLY A 3 -9.19 -1.65 28.48
CA GLY A 3 -8.24 -1.24 27.44
C GLY A 3 -8.19 -2.13 26.20
N HIS A 4 -8.68 -3.37 26.28
CA HIS A 4 -8.60 -4.33 25.17
C HIS A 4 -9.73 -4.24 24.14
N SER A 5 -10.87 -3.62 24.49
CA SER A 5 -12.03 -3.51 23.59
C SER A 5 -11.88 -2.37 22.58
N TYR A 6 -11.23 -1.26 22.94
CA TYR A 6 -11.08 -0.09 22.05
C TYR A 6 -10.07 -0.30 20.92
N LEU A 7 -8.99 -1.03 21.18
CA LEU A 7 -7.99 -1.36 20.15
C LEU A 7 -8.62 -2.13 18.99
N HIS A 8 -9.54 -3.06 19.29
CA HIS A 8 -10.21 -3.87 18.28
C HIS A 8 -11.12 -3.06 17.35
N GLU A 9 -11.71 -1.96 17.85
CA GLU A 9 -12.65 -1.15 17.08
C GLU A 9 -11.92 -0.16 16.15
N GLU A 10 -10.82 0.43 16.61
CA GLU A 10 -9.94 1.25 15.77
C GLU A 10 -9.25 0.42 14.68
N ASP A 11 -8.75 -0.77 15.01
CA ASP A 11 -8.14 -1.70 14.05
C ASP A 11 -9.15 -2.12 12.96
N CYS A 12 -10.40 -2.40 13.35
CA CYS A 12 -11.49 -2.66 12.42
C CYS A 12 -11.77 -1.45 11.51
N SER A 13 -11.79 -0.22 12.06
CA SER A 13 -12.00 0.99 11.25
C SER A 13 -10.90 1.20 10.21
N MET A 14 -9.64 0.94 10.58
CA MET A 14 -8.50 1.06 9.65
C MET A 14 -8.59 0.06 8.50
N ILE A 15 -8.92 -1.21 8.77
CA ILE A 15 -8.96 -2.24 7.73
C ILE A 15 -10.12 -2.04 6.75
N PHE A 16 -11.29 -1.58 7.21
CA PHE A 16 -12.40 -1.23 6.31
C PHE A 16 -12.06 -0.04 5.41
N ARG A 17 -11.33 0.95 5.95
CA ARG A 17 -10.82 2.06 5.14
C ARG A 17 -9.83 1.57 4.09
N GLU A 18 -8.93 0.65 4.45
CA GLU A 18 -7.99 0.05 3.50
C GLU A 18 -8.73 -0.69 2.37
N ILE A 19 -9.70 -1.55 2.69
CA ILE A 19 -10.50 -2.26 1.69
C ILE A 19 -11.19 -1.28 0.72
N ALA A 20 -11.81 -0.22 1.26
CA ALA A 20 -12.53 0.75 0.46
C ALA A 20 -11.59 1.51 -0.49
N VAL A 21 -10.44 1.97 0.02
CA VAL A 21 -9.44 2.70 -0.79
C VAL A 21 -8.78 1.77 -1.81
N ALA A 22 -8.34 0.58 -1.42
CA ALA A 22 -7.69 -0.38 -2.32
C ALA A 22 -8.61 -0.80 -3.48
N THR A 23 -9.89 -1.00 -3.19
CA THR A 23 -10.91 -1.31 -4.22
C THR A 23 -11.10 -0.14 -5.19
N GLN A 24 -11.20 1.09 -4.68
CA GLN A 24 -11.34 2.30 -5.50
C GLN A 24 -10.09 2.60 -6.34
N MET A 25 -8.92 2.26 -5.83
CA MET A 25 -7.64 2.47 -6.50
C MET A 25 -7.27 1.32 -7.46
N GLY A 26 -8.02 0.21 -7.49
CA GLY A 26 -7.66 -0.99 -8.26
C GLY A 26 -7.59 -0.81 -9.78
N VAL A 27 -8.07 0.33 -10.30
CA VAL A 27 -7.95 0.73 -11.72
C VAL A 27 -6.65 1.48 -12.02
N HIS A 28 -5.89 1.90 -11.01
CA HIS A 28 -4.66 2.67 -11.17
C HIS A 28 -3.44 1.74 -11.26
N ASN A 29 -2.69 1.84 -12.37
CA ASN A 29 -1.57 0.93 -12.67
C ASN A 29 -0.40 0.98 -11.68
N ASN A 30 -0.30 2.05 -10.87
CA ASN A 30 0.75 2.22 -9.86
C ASN A 30 0.26 2.05 -8.42
N VAL A 31 -0.78 1.25 -8.21
CA VAL A 31 -1.24 0.84 -6.87
C VAL A 31 -1.24 -0.67 -6.77
N HIS A 32 -0.80 -1.15 -5.61
CA HIS A 32 -0.80 -2.56 -5.28
C HIS A 32 -2.23 -3.09 -5.23
N ARG A 33 -2.57 -4.00 -6.14
CA ARG A 33 -3.94 -4.39 -6.38
C ARG A 33 -4.45 -5.39 -5.35
N LEU A 34 -5.52 -5.03 -4.67
CA LEU A 34 -6.33 -5.96 -3.89
C LEU A 34 -7.10 -6.89 -4.85
N LEU A 35 -6.84 -8.19 -4.77
CA LEU A 35 -7.51 -9.21 -5.57
C LEU A 35 -8.81 -9.68 -4.91
N ALA A 36 -8.79 -9.88 -3.60
CA ALA A 36 -9.93 -10.35 -2.82
C ALA A 36 -9.79 -9.99 -1.34
N CYS A 37 -10.91 -10.05 -0.61
CA CYS A 37 -10.92 -9.97 0.85
C CYS A 37 -11.89 -11.00 1.45
N CYS A 38 -11.56 -11.56 2.61
CA CYS A 38 -12.46 -12.37 3.42
C CYS A 38 -12.89 -11.57 4.65
N LEU A 39 -14.20 -11.38 4.80
CA LEU A 39 -14.81 -10.62 5.91
C LEU A 39 -15.48 -11.51 6.95
N GLU A 40 -15.50 -12.83 6.73
CA GLU A 40 -16.15 -13.82 7.62
C GLU A 40 -15.26 -14.22 8.81
N THR A 41 -14.04 -13.68 8.86
CA THR A 41 -13.06 -13.91 9.93
C THR A 41 -13.11 -12.79 10.96
N LYS A 42 -12.69 -13.08 12.21
CA LYS A 42 -12.64 -12.09 13.31
C LYS A 42 -11.82 -10.85 12.94
N LEU A 43 -10.77 -11.02 12.15
CA LEU A 43 -10.01 -9.95 11.51
C LEU A 43 -10.09 -10.19 10.00
N PRO A 44 -10.47 -9.19 9.19
CA PRO A 44 -10.51 -9.34 7.74
C PRO A 44 -9.16 -9.80 7.17
N VAL A 45 -9.21 -10.69 6.18
CA VAL A 45 -8.02 -11.16 5.46
C VAL A 45 -8.00 -10.54 4.08
N LEU A 46 -6.90 -9.88 3.70
CA LEU A 46 -6.74 -9.22 2.40
C LEU A 46 -5.77 -10.03 1.53
N ILE A 47 -6.16 -10.26 0.28
CA ILE A 47 -5.37 -10.98 -0.71
C ILE A 47 -4.96 -9.98 -1.78
N TYR A 48 -3.68 -9.66 -1.83
CA TYR A 48 -3.10 -8.77 -2.82
C TYR A 48 -2.39 -9.55 -3.93
N GLU A 49 -2.15 -8.90 -5.06
CA GLU A 49 -1.24 -9.44 -6.08
C GLU A 49 0.17 -9.64 -5.52
N LEU A 50 0.85 -10.68 -5.98
CA LEU A 50 2.21 -10.98 -5.52
C LEU A 50 3.18 -9.95 -6.09
N VAL A 51 4.08 -9.45 -5.24
CA VAL A 51 5.15 -8.52 -5.63
C VAL A 51 6.52 -9.18 -5.41
N GLU A 52 7.35 -9.19 -6.44
CA GLU A 52 8.55 -10.03 -6.49
C GLU A 52 9.76 -9.42 -5.76
N HIS A 53 9.93 -8.09 -5.77
CA HIS A 53 11.14 -7.44 -5.27
C HIS A 53 10.95 -6.79 -3.90
N GLY A 54 9.81 -7.06 -3.24
CA GLY A 54 9.53 -6.56 -1.90
C GLY A 54 9.34 -5.05 -1.87
N CYS A 55 9.78 -4.40 -0.79
CA CYS A 55 9.58 -2.95 -0.61
C CYS A 55 10.84 -2.12 -0.91
N LEU A 56 10.62 -0.88 -1.33
CA LEU A 56 11.69 0.08 -1.66
C LEU A 56 12.64 0.31 -0.48
N LYS A 57 12.15 0.28 0.76
CA LYS A 57 12.99 0.38 1.97
C LYS A 57 14.08 -0.69 1.99
N ASP A 58 13.74 -1.94 1.71
CA ASP A 58 14.68 -3.06 1.81
C ASP A 58 15.77 -2.95 0.72
N ILE A 59 15.38 -2.51 -0.48
CA ILE A 59 16.30 -2.31 -1.59
C ILE A 59 17.22 -1.09 -1.36
N LEU A 60 16.69 0.02 -0.83
CA LEU A 60 17.49 1.22 -0.54
C LEU A 60 18.50 1.02 0.60
N HIS A 61 18.15 0.23 1.60
CA HIS A 61 18.99 0.01 2.79
C HIS A 61 19.84 -1.25 2.73
N GLY A 62 19.88 -1.93 1.58
CA GLY A 62 20.84 -3.01 1.31
C GLY A 62 20.68 -4.23 2.20
N ARG A 63 19.46 -4.54 2.67
CA ARG A 63 19.20 -5.85 3.27
C ARG A 63 19.30 -6.89 2.16
N GLN A 64 20.42 -7.60 2.16
CA GLN A 64 20.83 -8.61 1.19
C GLN A 64 19.67 -9.49 0.71
N VAL A 65 19.17 -9.20 -0.47
CA VAL A 65 18.82 -10.26 -1.41
C VAL A 65 19.96 -10.26 -2.40
N GLN A 66 20.70 -11.36 -2.52
CA GLN A 66 21.78 -11.51 -3.52
C GLN A 66 21.26 -11.32 -4.97
N MET A 67 19.94 -11.20 -5.13
CA MET A 67 19.18 -11.00 -6.37
C MET A 67 18.41 -9.65 -6.41
N ALA A 68 18.60 -8.72 -5.46
CA ALA A 68 17.88 -7.45 -5.49
C ALA A 68 18.31 -6.63 -6.72
N PRO A 69 17.37 -6.12 -7.54
CA PRO A 69 17.71 -5.31 -8.70
C PRO A 69 18.42 -4.04 -8.26
N HIS A 70 19.54 -3.72 -8.92
CA HIS A 70 20.24 -2.47 -8.68
C HIS A 70 19.40 -1.30 -9.22
N ILE A 71 18.83 -0.49 -8.33
CA ILE A 71 18.01 0.68 -8.72
C ILE A 71 18.93 1.85 -9.14
N GLY A 72 19.10 2.01 -10.45
CA GLY A 72 19.82 3.12 -11.06
C GLY A 72 19.04 4.44 -10.98
N TRP A 73 19.67 5.55 -11.36
CA TRP A 73 19.05 6.88 -11.30
C TRP A 73 17.76 6.97 -12.13
N LYS A 74 17.76 6.34 -13.31
CA LYS A 74 16.59 6.27 -14.19
C LYS A 74 15.40 5.58 -13.50
N ASP A 75 15.65 4.47 -12.81
CA ASP A 75 14.61 3.72 -12.10
C ASP A 75 14.08 4.53 -10.91
N ARG A 76 14.95 5.24 -10.19
CA ARG A 76 14.53 6.13 -9.09
C ARG A 76 13.59 7.24 -9.57
N LEU A 77 13.91 7.87 -10.70
CA LEU A 77 13.05 8.89 -11.31
C LEU A 77 11.71 8.29 -11.76
N ARG A 78 11.72 7.09 -12.34
CA ARG A 78 10.51 6.37 -12.72
C ARG A 78 9.64 6.07 -11.50
N ILE A 79 10.21 5.49 -10.44
CA ILE A 79 9.50 5.17 -9.19
C ILE A 79 8.90 6.44 -8.58
N ALA A 80 9.66 7.54 -8.52
CA ALA A 80 9.15 8.81 -8.01
C ALA A 80 7.97 9.34 -8.84
N TRP A 81 8.06 9.23 -10.17
CA TRP A 81 6.97 9.60 -11.07
C TRP A 81 5.73 8.71 -10.86
N GLU A 82 5.89 7.39 -10.79
CA GLU A 82 4.80 6.43 -10.56
C GLU A 82 4.10 6.65 -9.20
N ILE A 83 4.86 6.91 -8.13
CA ILE A 83 4.31 7.30 -6.81
C ILE A 83 3.53 8.60 -6.93
N SER A 84 4.10 9.61 -7.60
CA SER A 84 3.43 10.91 -7.74
C SER A 84 2.11 10.80 -8.50
N HIS A 85 2.03 9.91 -9.49
CA HIS A 85 0.82 9.66 -10.26
C HIS A 85 -0.28 9.03 -9.40
N ALA A 86 0.05 7.99 -8.62
CA ALA A 86 -0.90 7.37 -7.70
C ALA A 86 -1.42 8.36 -6.63
N VAL A 87 -0.54 9.20 -6.09
CA VAL A 87 -0.91 10.23 -5.10
C VAL A 87 -1.78 11.32 -5.74
N ALA A 88 -1.44 11.76 -6.96
CA ALA A 88 -2.26 12.72 -7.68
C ALA A 88 -3.67 12.17 -7.94
N TYR A 89 -3.77 10.90 -8.31
CA TYR A 89 -5.06 10.22 -8.50
C TYR A 89 -5.87 10.18 -7.21
N LEU A 90 -5.27 9.78 -6.08
CA LEU A 90 -5.91 9.82 -4.75
C LEU A 90 -6.49 11.19 -4.39
N HIS A 91 -5.80 12.27 -4.77
CA HIS A 91 -6.20 13.63 -4.42
C HIS A 91 -7.24 14.24 -5.38
N SER A 92 -7.29 13.80 -6.63
CA SER A 92 -8.06 14.49 -7.68
C SER A 92 -9.18 13.65 -8.30
N ALA A 93 -9.10 12.33 -8.28
CA ALA A 93 -10.07 11.45 -8.95
C ALA A 93 -11.34 11.19 -8.13
N PHE A 94 -11.37 11.61 -6.86
CA PHE A 94 -12.47 11.33 -5.94
C PHE A 94 -13.17 12.62 -5.49
N PRO A 95 -14.50 12.61 -5.23
CA PRO A 95 -15.24 13.79 -4.78
C PRO A 95 -14.72 14.38 -3.46
N ARG A 96 -14.11 13.54 -2.61
CA ARG A 96 -13.37 13.95 -1.42
C ARG A 96 -11.94 13.44 -1.57
N PRO A 97 -10.91 14.30 -1.55
CA PRO A 97 -9.52 13.88 -1.66
C PRO A 97 -9.16 12.82 -0.60
N ILE A 98 -8.57 11.72 -1.05
CA ILE A 98 -8.14 10.64 -0.17
C ILE A 98 -6.67 10.89 0.20
N ILE A 99 -6.41 11.14 1.48
CA ILE A 99 -5.04 11.31 1.97
C ILE A 99 -4.49 9.96 2.44
N HIS A 100 -3.38 9.50 1.84
CA HIS A 100 -2.74 8.21 2.17
C HIS A 100 -2.27 8.14 3.64
N ARG A 101 -1.71 9.23 4.17
CA ARG A 101 -1.18 9.40 5.55
C ARG A 101 0.05 8.58 5.94
N ASP A 102 0.27 7.40 5.36
CA ASP A 102 1.45 6.56 5.66
C ASP A 102 2.31 6.30 4.41
N LEU A 103 2.60 7.34 3.63
CA LEU A 103 3.45 7.19 2.44
C LEU A 103 4.92 7.19 2.86
N LYS A 104 5.57 6.03 2.76
CA LYS A 104 6.97 5.81 3.15
C LYS A 104 7.58 4.67 2.32
N PRO A 105 8.92 4.55 2.26
CA PRO A 105 9.56 3.53 1.42
C PRO A 105 9.18 2.07 1.72
N SER A 106 8.72 1.74 2.93
CA SER A 106 8.25 0.37 3.22
C SER A 106 6.87 0.05 2.63
N ASN A 107 6.13 1.06 2.20
CA ASN A 107 4.79 0.93 1.62
C ASN A 107 4.82 1.15 0.09
N VAL A 108 6.01 1.20 -0.50
CA VAL A 108 6.22 1.22 -1.95
C VAL A 108 6.78 -0.15 -2.32
N LEU A 109 6.03 -0.93 -3.10
CA LEU A 109 6.41 -2.27 -3.52
C LEU A 109 6.95 -2.26 -4.97
N LEU A 110 7.88 -3.16 -5.29
CA LEU A 110 8.62 -3.22 -6.57
C LEU A 110 8.57 -4.59 -7.24
#